data_AF-A0A1H9PXW8-F1
#
_entry.id   AF-A0A1H9PXW8-F1
#
_cell.length_a   1.000
_cell.length_b   1.000
_cell.length_c   1.000
_cell.angle_alpha   90.00
_cell.angle_beta   90.00
_cell.angle_gamma   90.00
#
_symmetry.space_group_name_H-M   'P 1'
#
loop_
_entity.id
_entity.type
_entity.pdbx_description
1 polymer ?
#
loop_
_entity_poly.entity_id
_entity_poly.type
_entity_poly.pdbx_seq_one_letter_code
_entity_poly.pdbx_strand_id
1 'polypeptide(L)' 'MINEQYEFMNNRMKELELSFDKDNLTSLFGMIDLYGELQDTTFHDLSNAIELWIDQYSNTEVLEYIHRKNDSYYNNLVH' A
#
# COMPACT_ATOMS: atom_id res chain seq x y z
N MET A 1 13.35 -6.66 16.92
CA MET A 1 11.88 -6.59 16.82
C MET A 1 11.40 -5.38 16.01
N ILE A 2 11.37 -4.14 16.53
CA ILE A 2 10.88 -2.98 15.73
C ILE A 2 11.70 -2.78 14.43
N ASN A 3 13.03 -2.89 14.51
CA ASN A 3 13.89 -2.74 13.34
C ASN A 3 13.69 -3.86 12.29
N GLU A 4 13.42 -5.10 12.71
CA GLU A 4 13.23 -6.23 11.79
C GLU A 4 11.89 -6.13 11.06
N GLN A 5 10.84 -5.68 11.75
CA GLN A 5 9.52 -5.43 11.14
C GLN A 5 9.59 -4.28 10.13
N TYR A 6 10.29 -3.20 10.48
CA TYR A 6 10.54 -2.09 9.57
C TYR A 6 11.32 -2.55 8.33
N GLU A 7 12.42 -3.29 8.51
CA GLU A 7 13.22 -3.80 7.40
C GLU A 7 12.41 -4.71 6.47
N PHE A 8 11.57 -5.57 7.04
CA PHE A 8 10.66 -6.42 6.26
C PHE A 8 9.69 -5.59 5.40
N MET A 9 9.04 -4.59 5.99
CA MET A 9 8.09 -3.73 5.26
C MET A 9 8.78 -2.86 4.22
N ASN A 10 9.96 -2.33 4.53
CA ASN A 10 10.77 -1.55 3.59
C ASN A 10 11.25 -2.41 2.41
N ASN A 11 11.65 -3.66 2.65
CA ASN A 11 12.04 -4.57 1.57
C ASN A 11 10.85 -4.91 0.66
N ARG A 12 9.66 -5.13 1.24
CA ARG A 12 8.43 -5.29 0.44
C ARG A 12 8.13 -4.06 -0.41
N MET A 13 8.26 -2.85 0.15
CA MET A 13 8.09 -1.62 -0.62
C MET A 13 9.07 -1.57 -1.81
N LYS A 14 10.36 -1.81 -1.58
CA LYS A 14 11.39 -1.83 -2.63
C LYS A 14 11.13 -2.87 -3.73
N GLU A 15 10.64 -4.06 -3.36
CA GLU A 15 10.30 -5.09 -4.34
C GLU A 15 9.15 -4.65 -5.26
N LEU A 16 8.17 -3.92 -4.71
CA LEU A 16 7.07 -3.34 -5.48
C LEU A 16 7.57 -2.22 -6.40
N GLU A 17 8.44 -1.34 -5.91
CA GLU A 17 9.07 -0.28 -6.72
C GLU A 17 9.86 -0.87 -7.89
N LEU A 18 10.66 -1.91 -7.66
CA LEU A 18 11.43 -2.60 -8.70
C LEU A 18 10.55 -3.36 -9.70
N SER A 19 9.33 -3.73 -9.31
CA SER A 19 8.39 -4.47 -10.16
C SER A 19 7.47 -3.54 -10.96
N PHE A 20 7.43 -2.25 -10.61
CA PHE A 20 6.50 -1.28 -11.18
C PHE A 20 6.60 -1.18 -12.71
N ASP A 21 7.82 -1.12 -13.26
CA ASP A 21 8.02 -1.04 -14.72
C ASP A 21 7.54 -2.28 -15.48
N LYS A 22 7.39 -3.41 -14.79
CA LYS A 22 6.93 -4.68 -15.38
C LYS A 22 5.41 -4.80 -15.31
N ASP A 23 4.82 -4.43 -14.17
CA ASP A 23 3.38 -4.46 -13.93
C ASP A 23 3.03 -3.37 -12.91
N ASN A 24 2.63 -2.22 -13.44
CA ASN A 24 2.34 -1.04 -12.64
C ASN A 24 1.12 -1.23 -11.74
N LEU A 25 0.05 -1.85 -12.24
CA LEU A 25 -1.20 -2.06 -11.51
C LEU A 25 -1.00 -3.01 -10.34
N THR A 26 -0.38 -4.17 -10.59
CA THR A 26 -0.11 -5.14 -9.52
C THR A 26 0.80 -4.52 -8.45
N SER A 27 1.79 -3.73 -8.87
CA SER A 27 2.70 -3.05 -7.94
C SER A 27 1.97 -2.00 -7.10
N LEU A 28 1.13 -1.15 -7.70
CA LEU A 28 0.35 -0.14 -6.98
C LEU A 28 -0.68 -0.77 -6.03
N PHE A 29 -1.33 -1.88 -6.43
CA PHE A 29 -2.24 -2.62 -5.53
C PHE A 29 -1.48 -3.18 -4.33
N GLY A 30 -0.28 -3.75 -4.54
CA GLY A 30 0.58 -4.22 -3.47
C GLY A 30 1.03 -3.09 -2.53
N MET A 31 1.29 -1.89 -3.07
CA MET A 31 1.61 -0.71 -2.26
C MET A 31 0.40 -0.29 -1.41
N ILE A 32 -0.82 -0.28 -1.96
CA ILE A 32 -2.05 0.02 -1.20
C ILE A 32 -2.29 -1.00 -0.08
N ASP A 33 -2.05 -2.29 -0.35
CA ASP A 33 -2.16 -3.33 0.67
C ASP A 33 -1.15 -3.11 1.79
N LEU A 34 0.11 -2.81 1.44
CA LEU A 34 1.15 -2.48 2.41
C LEU A 34 0.81 -1.21 3.22
N TYR A 35 0.20 -0.20 2.59
CA TYR A 35 -0.27 1.00 3.28
C TYR A 35 -1.30 0.68 4.36
N GLY A 36 -2.22 -0.26 4.09
CA GLY A 36 -3.17 -0.75 5.08
C GLY A 36 -2.49 -1.42 6.28
N GLU A 37 -1.45 -2.24 6.03
CA GLU A 37 -0.66 -2.87 7.10
C GLU A 37 0.14 -1.86 7.93
N LEU A 38 0.55 -0.74 7.33
CA LEU A 38 1.34 0.29 8.00
C LEU A 38 0.52 1.21 8.91
N GLN A 39 -0.82 1.24 8.78
CA GLN A 39 -1.69 2.10 9.60
C GLN A 39 -1.57 1.85 11.11
N ASP A 40 -1.29 0.60 11.49
CA ASP A 40 -1.13 0.20 12.90
C ASP A 40 0.31 0.32 13.40
N THR A 41 1.20 0.98 12.63
CA THR A 41 2.63 1.11 12.94
C THR A 41 3.06 2.57 13.10
N THR A 42 4.28 2.80 13.58
CA THR A 42 4.91 4.14 13.64
C THR A 42 5.75 4.46 12.40
N PHE A 43 5.68 3.66 11.34
CA PHE A 43 6.53 3.76 10.15
C PHE A 43 5.97 4.75 9.12
N HIS A 44 5.77 6.00 9.57
CA HIS A 44 5.13 7.05 8.78
C HIS A 44 5.89 7.39 7.48
N ASP A 45 7.20 7.19 7.46
CA ASP A 45 8.03 7.36 6.28
C ASP A 45 7.64 6.43 5.13
N LEU A 46 7.36 5.15 5.43
CA LEU A 46 6.90 4.18 4.45
C LEU A 46 5.47 4.49 3.97
N SER A 47 4.57 4.85 4.90
CA SER A 47 3.20 5.24 4.53
C SER A 47 3.19 6.46 3.60
N ASN A 48 3.99 7.50 3.94
CA ASN A 48 4.11 8.70 3.11
C ASN A 48 4.71 8.39 1.74
N ALA A 49 5.69 7.49 1.66
CA ALA A 49 6.27 7.08 0.38
C ALA A 49 5.20 6.44 -0.52
N ILE A 50 4.37 5.55 0.03
CA ILE A 50 3.28 4.94 -0.73
C ILE A 50 2.26 5.99 -1.19
N GLU A 51 1.87 6.93 -0.32
CA GLU A 51 0.95 8.01 -0.70
C GLU A 51 1.47 8.80 -1.91
N LEU A 52 2.77 9.11 -1.95
CA LEU A 52 3.39 9.79 -3.09
C LEU A 52 3.34 8.96 -4.38
N TRP A 53 3.59 7.64 -4.29
CA TRP A 53 3.48 6.75 -5.43
C TRP A 53 2.04 6.68 -5.96
N ILE A 54 1.05 6.59 -5.07
CA ILE A 54 -0.36 6.59 -5.49
C ILE A 54 -0.73 7.95 -6.08
N ASP A 55 -0.37 9.07 -5.46
CA ASP A 55 -0.67 10.40 -6.01
C ASP A 55 -0.08 10.60 -7.42
N GLN A 56 1.15 10.14 -7.64
CA GLN A 56 1.85 10.31 -8.90
C GLN A 56 1.36 9.38 -10.02
N TYR A 57 1.00 8.14 -9.70
CA TYR A 57 0.78 7.08 -10.70
C TYR A 57 -0.63 6.48 -10.70
N SER A 58 -1.52 6.95 -9.83
CA SER A 58 -2.90 6.44 -9.76
C SER A 58 -3.65 6.65 -11.07
N ASN A 59 -4.55 5.72 -11.34
CA ASN A 59 -5.49 5.73 -12.44
C ASN A 59 -6.85 5.20 -11.96
N THR A 60 -7.83 5.10 -12.85
CA THR A 60 -9.17 4.64 -12.50
C THR A 60 -9.18 3.27 -11.80
N GLU A 61 -8.38 2.31 -12.26
CA GLU A 61 -8.35 0.95 -11.70
C GLU A 61 -7.77 0.93 -10.27
N VAL A 62 -6.77 1.78 -10.03
CA VAL A 62 -6.18 2.00 -8.69
C VAL A 62 -7.19 2.63 -7.75
N LEU A 63 -7.90 3.67 -8.19
CA LEU A 63 -8.95 4.31 -7.39
C LEU A 63 -10.08 3.33 -7.08
N GLU A 64 -10.51 2.51 -8.04
CA GLU A 64 -11.51 1.47 -7.79
C GLU A 64 -11.02 0.42 -6.78
N TYR A 65 -9.75 0.04 -6.83
CA TYR A 65 -9.17 -0.88 -5.86
C TYR A 65 -9.19 -0.28 -4.44
N ILE A 66 -8.81 0.99 -4.28
CA ILE A 66 -8.88 1.72 -3.00
C ILE A 66 -10.32 1.74 -2.48
N HIS A 67 -11.30 2.10 -3.32
CA HIS A 67 -12.71 2.10 -2.92
C HIS A 67 -13.17 0.72 -2.44
N ARG A 68 -12.85 -0.36 -3.18
CA ARG A 68 -13.20 -1.73 -2.77
C ARG A 68 -12.59 -2.12 -1.41
N LYS A 69 -11.37 -1.68 -1.11
CA LYS A 69 -10.72 -1.93 0.19
C LYS A 69 -11.41 -1.18 1.33
N ASN A 70 -11.75 0.08 1.11
CA ASN A 70 -12.48 0.89 2.10
C ASN A 70 -13.90 0.37 2.35
N ASP A 71 -14.61 -0.04 1.29
CA ASP A 71 -15.95 -0.62 1.40
C ASP A 71 -15.95 -1.97 2.13
N SER A 72 -14.92 -2.80 1.93
CA SER A 72 -14.74 -4.05 2.68
C SER A 72 -14.55 -3.79 4.18
N TYR A 73 -13.79 -2.74 4.54
CA TYR A 73 -13.62 -2.34 5.93
C TYR A 73 -14.95 -1.87 6.56
N TYR A 74 -15.75 -1.09 5.82
CA TYR A 74 -17.08 -0.66 6.26
C TYR A 74 -18.07 -1.83 6.41
N ASN A 75 -18.09 -2.78 5.47
CA ASN A 75 -18.99 -3.93 5.54
C ASN A 75 -18.67 -4.87 6.72
N ASN A 76 -17.41 -4.97 7.15
CA ASN A 76 -17.02 -5.77 8.31
C ASN A 76 -17.36 -5.13 9.68
N LEU A 77 -17.76 -3.85 9.71
CA LEU A 77 -18.19 -3.15 10.93
C LEU A 77 -19.72 -3.13 11.13
N VAL A 78 -20.50 -3.55 10.12
CA VAL A 78 -21.98 -3.53 10.12
C VAL A 78 -22.57 -4.94 10.29
N HIS A 79 -21.78 -5.92 10.72
CA HIS A 79 -22.22 -7.26 11.13
C HIS A 79 -21.78 -7.56 12.57
#